data_AF-R7A6N0-F1
#
_entry.id   AF-R7A6N0-F1
#
_cell.length_a   1.000
_cell.length_b   1.000
_cell.length_c   1.000
_cell.angle_alpha   90.00
_cell.angle_beta   90.00
_cell.angle_gamma   90.00
#
_symmetry.space_group_name_H-M   'P 1'
#
loop_
_entity.id
_entity.type
_entity.pdbx_description
1 polymer ?
#
loop_
_entity_poly.entity_id
_entity_poly.type
_entity_poly.pdbx_seq_one_letter_code
_entity_poly.pdbx_strand_id
1 'polypeptide(L)'
;MNWYVLFVQTLYEDKLCAFLNRSEGIHAFSAKLEYYRRDRKTNELKSLFPGYVFVKTEFDQLEFNEWLRKQEVKKGFIKQLQYDHVSALQKEEIQILTVL
;
A
#
# COMPACT_ATOMS: atom_id res chain seq x y z
N MET A 1 -12.12 3.15 -9.06
CA MET A 1 -11.08 2.76 -8.08
C MET A 1 -10.99 3.70 -6.89
N ASN A 2 -11.37 3.18 -5.73
CA ASN A 2 -11.10 3.73 -4.41
C ASN A 2 -9.67 3.40 -3.97
N TRP A 3 -9.13 4.23 -3.08
CA TRP A 3 -7.76 4.12 -2.58
C TRP A 3 -7.75 3.98 -1.06
N TYR A 4 -6.95 3.05 -0.57
CA TYR A 4 -6.77 2.79 0.85
C TYR A 4 -5.29 2.76 1.21
N VAL A 5 -4.99 3.16 2.45
CA VAL A 5 -3.63 3.16 2.99
C VAL A 5 -3.59 2.24 4.20
N LEU A 6 -2.67 1.27 4.15
CA LEU A 6 -2.41 0.34 5.25
C LEU A 6 -1.08 0.71 5.90
N PHE A 7 -1.10 0.85 7.21
CA PHE A 7 0.10 0.96 8.03
C PHE A 7 0.58 -0.43 8.43
N VAL A 8 1.85 -0.71 8.14
CA VAL A 8 2.47 -2.03 8.22
C VAL A 8 3.87 -1.94 8.80
N GLN A 9 4.39 -3.05 9.29
CA GLN A 9 5.79 -3.20 9.63
C GLN A 9 6.63 -3.17 8.34
N THR A 10 7.64 -2.31 8.28
CA THR A 10 8.48 -2.08 7.09
C THR A 10 9.06 -3.36 6.47
N LEU A 11 9.46 -4.34 7.31
CA LEU A 11 9.99 -5.62 6.84
C LEU A 11 8.99 -6.48 6.05
N TYR A 12 7.69 -6.19 6.17
CA TYR A 12 6.60 -6.99 5.61
C TYR A 12 5.84 -6.30 4.48
N GLU A 13 6.21 -5.07 4.07
CA GLU A 13 5.56 -4.32 2.98
C GLU A 13 5.39 -5.17 1.72
N ASP A 14 6.49 -5.68 1.17
CA ASP A 14 6.48 -6.43 -0.10
C ASP A 14 5.72 -7.76 0.02
N LYS A 15 5.81 -8.40 1.19
CA LYS A 15 5.08 -9.64 1.46
C LYS A 15 3.58 -9.39 1.54
N LEU A 16 3.16 -8.28 2.15
CA LEU A 16 1.75 -7.90 2.21
C LEU A 16 1.24 -7.52 0.82
N CYS A 17 1.96 -6.72 0.04
CA CYS A 17 1.60 -6.41 -1.34
C CYS A 17 1.41 -7.70 -2.16
N ALA A 18 2.38 -8.60 -2.12
CA ALA A 18 2.32 -9.88 -2.83
C ALA A 18 1.19 -10.80 -2.36
N PHE A 19 0.79 -10.70 -1.08
CA PHE A 19 -0.36 -11.42 -0.55
C PHE A 19 -1.69 -10.83 -1.05
N LEU A 20 -1.88 -9.52 -0.92
CA LEU A 20 -3.13 -8.84 -1.30
C LEU A 20 -3.38 -8.92 -2.81
N ASN A 21 -2.33 -8.83 -3.63
CA ASN A 21 -2.41 -8.95 -5.09
C ASN A 21 -2.82 -10.35 -5.61
N ARG A 22 -2.98 -11.35 -4.72
CA ARG A 22 -3.54 -12.65 -5.11
C ARG A 22 -5.05 -12.59 -5.28
N SER A 23 -5.71 -11.60 -4.69
CA SER A 23 -7.15 -11.39 -4.83
C SER A 23 -7.44 -10.60 -6.09
N GLU A 24 -8.36 -11.10 -6.90
CA GLU A 24 -8.86 -10.39 -8.08
C GLU A 24 -9.50 -9.06 -7.67
N GLY A 25 -9.28 -8.00 -8.45
CA GLY A 25 -9.80 -6.65 -8.18
C GLY A 25 -9.07 -5.88 -7.05
N ILE A 26 -7.98 -6.43 -6.51
CA ILE A 26 -7.11 -5.76 -5.54
C ILE A 26 -5.75 -5.47 -6.16
N HIS A 27 -5.32 -4.21 -6.09
CA HIS A 27 -3.99 -3.81 -6.49
C HIS A 27 -3.25 -3.11 -5.36
N ALA A 28 -2.33 -3.81 -4.71
CA ALA A 28 -1.53 -3.34 -3.59
C ALA A 28 -0.07 -3.10 -4.00
N PHE A 29 0.50 -1.97 -3.56
CA PHE A 29 1.88 -1.62 -3.85
C PHE A 29 2.49 -0.76 -2.73
N SER A 30 3.81 -0.83 -2.59
CA SER A 30 4.61 0.10 -1.80
C SER A 30 5.31 1.05 -2.78
N ALA A 31 5.21 2.36 -2.55
CA ALA A 31 5.84 3.34 -3.43
C ALA A 31 7.36 3.31 -3.25
N LYS A 32 8.10 3.10 -4.34
CA LYS A 32 9.55 2.98 -4.33
C LYS A 32 10.16 3.87 -5.40
N LEU A 33 11.38 4.33 -5.14
CA LEU A 33 12.18 5.08 -6.10
C LEU A 33 13.53 4.40 -6.29
N GLU A 34 13.96 4.30 -7.55
CA GLU A 34 15.31 3.84 -7.86
C GLU A 34 16.32 4.91 -7.45
N TYR A 35 17.38 4.48 -6.76
CA TYR A 35 18.49 5.36 -6.41
C TYR A 35 19.81 4.64 -6.58
N TYR A 36 20.85 5.41 -6.91
CA TYR A 36 22.20 4.90 -7.00
C TYR A 36 22.82 4.79 -5.61
N ARG A 37 23.04 3.56 -5.16
CA ARG A 37 23.66 3.25 -3.89
C ARG A 37 25.19 3.23 -4.04
N ARG A 38 25.83 4.30 -3.54
CA ARG A 38 27.28 4.55 -3.75
C ARG A 38 28.20 3.49 -3.14
N ASP A 39 27.85 2.93 -1.97
CA ASP A 39 28.67 1.92 -1.29
C ASP A 39 28.73 0.60 -2.05
N ARG A 40 27.63 0.21 -2.71
CA ARG A 40 27.56 -1.00 -3.53
C ARG A 40 27.81 -0.76 -5.01
N LYS A 41 27.84 0.52 -5.44
CA LYS A 41 27.95 0.95 -6.84
C LYS A 41 26.85 0.37 -7.73
N THR A 42 25.65 0.17 -7.18
CA THR A 42 24.50 -0.42 -7.85
C THR A 42 23.26 0.45 -7.69
N ASN A 43 22.31 0.35 -8.60
CA ASN A 43 20.97 0.88 -8.36
C ASN A 43 20.21 -0.04 -7.41
N GLU A 44 19.50 0.55 -6.45
CA GLU A 44 18.59 -0.15 -5.56
C GLU A 44 17.24 0.58 -5.52
N LEU A 45 16.16 -0.14 -5.18
CA LEU A 45 14.86 0.47 -4.91
C LEU A 45 14.77 0.86 -3.43
N LYS A 46 14.38 2.11 -3.16
CA LYS A 46 14.13 2.62 -1.80
C LYS A 46 12.65 2.93 -1.63
N SER A 47 12.03 2.43 -0.56
CA SER A 47 10.67 2.82 -0.18
C SER A 47 10.61 4.33 0.11
N LEU A 48 9.72 5.04 -0.59
CA LEU A 48 9.45 6.46 -0.38
C LEU A 48 8.64 6.70 0.90
N PHE A 49 7.72 5.78 1.19
CA PHE A 49 6.89 5.81 2.39
C PHE A 49 7.04 4.48 3.16
N PRO A 50 8.16 4.29 3.88
CA PRO A 50 8.36 3.09 4.69
C PRO A 50 7.25 2.92 5.73
N GLY A 51 6.74 1.71 5.86
CA GLY A 51 5.62 1.33 6.71
C GLY A 51 4.25 1.52 6.07
N TYR A 52 4.17 1.91 4.79
CA TYR A 52 2.90 2.16 4.11
C TYR A 52 2.72 1.29 2.86
N VAL A 53 1.53 0.72 2.75
CA VAL A 53 1.06 0.00 1.55
C VAL A 53 -0.19 0.69 1.04
N PHE A 54 -0.19 1.02 -0.24
CA PHE A 54 -1.29 1.63 -0.95
C PHE A 54 -2.09 0.53 -1.66
N VAL A 55 -3.42 0.59 -1.58
CA VAL A 55 -4.31 -0.38 -2.19
C VAL A 55 -5.34 0.32 -3.05
N LYS A 56 -5.46 -0.10 -4.31
CA LYS A 56 -6.49 0.35 -5.26
C LYS A 56 -7.48 -0.79 -5.50
N THR A 57 -8.77 -0.48 -5.45
CA THR A 57 -9.84 -1.47 -5.71
C THR A 57 -11.14 -0.74 -6.08
N GLU A 58 -12.12 -1.45 -6.63
CA GLU A 58 -13.48 -0.91 -6.82
C GLU A 58 -14.36 -1.01 -5.56
N PHE A 59 -13.91 -1.74 -4.53
CA PHE A 59 -14.65 -1.84 -3.27
C PHE A 59 -14.85 -0.48 -2.63
N ASP A 60 -16.05 -0.25 -2.10
CA ASP A 60 -16.29 0.87 -1.21
C ASP A 60 -15.67 0.64 0.19
N GLN A 61 -15.78 1.64 1.08
CA GLN A 61 -15.15 1.58 2.39
C GLN A 61 -15.65 0.40 3.26
N LEU A 62 -16.94 0.08 3.18
CA LEU A 62 -17.52 -1.01 3.96
C LEU A 62 -17.09 -2.36 3.39
N GLU A 63 -17.19 -2.52 2.07
CA GLU A 63 -16.78 -3.72 1.34
C GLU A 63 -15.29 -4.01 1.55
N PHE A 64 -14.44 -2.98 1.45
CA PHE A 64 -13.00 -3.12 1.69
C PHE A 64 -12.71 -3.51 3.14
N ASN A 65 -13.41 -2.93 4.11
CA ASN A 65 -13.21 -3.25 5.52
C ASN A 65 -13.61 -4.70 5.83
N GLU A 66 -14.72 -5.17 5.28
CA GLU A 66 -15.15 -6.57 5.41
C GLU A 66 -14.19 -7.53 4.72
N TRP A 67 -13.79 -7.21 3.48
CA TRP A 67 -12.83 -7.99 2.72
C TRP A 67 -11.49 -8.08 3.46
N LEU A 68 -10.99 -6.95 3.96
CA LEU A 68 -9.75 -6.91 4.72
C LEU A 68 -9.90 -7.78 5.97
N ARG A 69 -10.97 -7.65 6.76
CA ARG A 69 -11.23 -8.49 7.95
C ARG A 69 -11.17 -9.99 7.68
N LYS A 70 -11.66 -10.45 6.52
CA LYS A 70 -11.65 -11.87 6.11
C LYS A 70 -10.28 -12.43 5.74
N GLN A 71 -9.25 -11.59 5.55
CA GLN A 71 -7.92 -12.08 5.20
C GLN A 71 -7.25 -12.78 6.39
N GLU A 72 -6.98 -14.08 6.25
CA GLU A 72 -6.41 -14.93 7.32
C GLU A 72 -4.95 -14.58 7.66
N VAL A 73 -4.17 -14.13 6.68
CA VAL A 73 -2.74 -13.84 6.84
C VAL A 73 -2.47 -12.36 6.58
N LYS A 74 -2.24 -11.60 7.67
CA LYS A 74 -1.84 -10.18 7.60
C LYS A 74 -0.57 -9.93 8.38
N LYS A 75 0.44 -10.78 8.21
CA LYS A 75 1.67 -10.66 9.00
C LYS A 75 2.30 -9.29 8.77
N GLY A 76 2.50 -8.54 9.86
CA GLY A 76 3.04 -7.19 9.82
C GLY A 76 2.01 -6.09 9.54
N PHE A 77 0.74 -6.39 9.26
CA PHE A 77 -0.32 -5.38 9.23
C PHE A 77 -0.59 -4.83 10.63
N ILE A 78 -0.68 -3.50 10.74
CA ILE A 78 -0.93 -2.81 12.01
C ILE A 78 -2.33 -2.22 12.01
N LYS A 79 -2.63 -1.36 11.03
CA LYS A 79 -3.97 -0.74 10.89
C LYS A 79 -4.17 -0.18 9.50
N GLN A 80 -5.42 0.06 9.15
CA GLN A 80 -5.79 0.92 8.03
C GLN A 80 -5.83 2.38 8.49
N LEU A 81 -5.35 3.30 7.67
CA LEU A 81 -5.59 4.73 7.90
C LEU A 81 -6.98 5.03 7.37
N GLN A 82 -7.93 5.21 8.28
CA GLN A 82 -9.31 5.57 7.98
C GLN A 82 -9.68 6.78 8.83
N TYR A 83 -10.30 7.78 8.20
CA TYR A 83 -10.79 8.98 8.86
C TYR A 83 -12.29 9.09 8.63
N ASP A 84 -12.99 9.71 9.57
CA ASP A 84 -14.43 9.94 9.42
C ASP A 84 -14.67 10.93 8.29
N HIS A 85 -15.54 10.55 7.35
CA HIS A 85 -16.01 11.37 6.23
C HIS A 85 -14.97 11.82 5.19
N VAL A 86 -13.67 11.50 5.36
CA VAL A 86 -12.61 11.91 4.43
C VAL A 86 -11.71 10.75 4.02
N SER A 87 -11.26 10.77 2.76
CA SER A 87 -10.25 9.84 2.22
C SER A 87 -8.91 10.01 2.93
N ALA A 88 -8.17 8.91 3.10
CA ALA A 88 -6.80 8.96 3.62
C ALA A 88 -5.81 9.63 2.66
N LEU A 89 -6.17 9.74 1.38
CA LEU A 89 -5.37 10.41 0.34
C LEU A 89 -6.17 11.52 -0.32
N GLN A 90 -5.50 12.65 -0.55
CA GLN A 90 -5.95 13.74 -1.38
C GLN A 90 -5.80 13.40 -2.87
N LYS A 91 -6.50 14.16 -3.73
CA LYS A 91 -6.50 13.91 -5.18
C LYS A 91 -5.11 14.10 -5.78
N GLU A 92 -4.39 15.09 -5.28
CA GLU A 92 -3.04 15.47 -5.69
C GLU A 92 -2.03 14.36 -5.31
N GLU A 93 -2.17 13.77 -4.12
CA GLU A 93 -1.34 12.66 -3.67
C GLU A 93 -1.55 11.41 -4.54
N ILE A 94 -2.81 11.12 -4.90
CA ILE A 94 -3.17 10.02 -5.80
C ILE A 94 -2.52 10.21 -7.19
N GLN A 95 -2.50 11.44 -7.71
CA GLN A 95 -1.85 11.74 -8.99
C GLN A 95 -0.35 11.44 -8.93
N ILE A 96 0.33 11.89 -7.88
CA ILE A 96 1.76 11.60 -7.68
C ILE A 96 2.01 10.10 -7.61
N LEU A 97 1.22 9.36 -6.82
CA LEU A 97 1.33 7.90 -6.67
C LEU A 97 1.01 7.10 -7.94
N THR A 98 0.42 7.73 -8.96
CA THR A 98 0.12 7.08 -10.24
C THR A 98 1.23 7.29 -11.28
N VAL A 99 2.09 8.29 -11.06
CA VAL A 99 3.25 8.59 -11.92
C VAL A 99 4.52 7.89 -11.42
N LEU A 100 4.56 7.54 -10.13
CA LEU A 100 5.62 6.72 -9.52
C LEU A 100 5.55 5.26 -9.97
#